data_AF-A0A522PGN1-F1
#
_entry.id   AF-A0A522PGN1-F1
#
_cell.length_a   1.000
_cell.length_b   1.000
_cell.length_c   1.000
_cell.angle_alpha   90.00
_cell.angle_beta   90.00
_cell.angle_gamma   90.00
#
_symmetry.space_group_name_H-M   'P 1'
#
loop_
_entity.id
_entity.type
_entity.pdbx_description
1 polymer ?
#
loop_
_entity_poly.entity_id
_entity_poly.type
_entity_poly.pdbx_seq_one_letter_code
_entity_poly.pdbx_strand_id
1 'polypeptide(L)'
;MGVASDLELREPAGQGGISGRFAGGLALASLGLLIAIAAAALAVAAFLLGLSIVYADRALPGVHVAGQSIAGLDRAQATALLRSELAPLGTGSLTVRLGNQVVSTPLSELERDYGVEQMVEAAFAFGHQGSPLDRAADEVAGLSRGVDVAANAIYDSESLRAWVIHVAGTLDQAPIDAQAQPPAKGGTTFRVTPGMPGTVVDSDALLKSVQGALLASRPGDITLQQPLSHPLPAITTAAAQAAVDRAVAMTARPLKIQADGHTWSISVATQRSWITFEVEAGGTFGPAIDQAKVTAALAPYAASLTKPAQNASWTTSGDTVTGVIPAREGRALDLATSATAISAALGARTGGASGDDVALSLLVKPVDPAVTTAMAEAAKPHMRVIGQWSTTYTVYIENYYGKNIQIPTSQIDGTVVAAGATFDFWKTVVVSAALGYGPGGEIVNGHSHLTGALGGGICSCSTTLFNAALRAGLKMGQRTNHYYYIDRYPVGLDATVYMDQWSTVDMTFTNDMADAILIRGINTVHPGWAVATFKIFGVADGRTVSISAPTIKNRIDPHCCVYEDTSSLPKGTTQQTEYPAAGYDSWVTVTVRKADGSVINTRTYYSHYAVVNPTFLRGTG
;
A
#
# COMPACT_ATOMS: atom_id res chain seq x y z
N MET A 1 -6.50 19.00 91.82
CA MET A 1 -6.86 20.45 91.81
C MET A 1 -8.01 20.61 90.86
N GLY A 2 -9.16 21.15 91.18
CA GLY A 2 -9.70 21.76 92.39
C GLY A 2 -11.18 22.02 92.07
N VAL A 3 -12.07 21.75 93.02
CA VAL A 3 -12.80 22.80 93.77
C VAL A 3 -13.83 23.48 92.86
N ALA A 4 -15.10 23.07 92.97
CA ALA A 4 -16.19 23.76 93.71
C ALA A 4 -16.67 25.03 92.97
N SER A 5 -17.94 25.39 92.95
CA SER A 5 -18.84 25.63 94.07
C SER A 5 -20.23 25.97 93.48
N ASP A 6 -21.32 25.36 93.98
CA ASP A 6 -22.34 26.01 94.85
C ASP A 6 -23.38 26.83 94.08
N LEU A 7 -24.67 26.99 94.42
CA LEU A 7 -25.50 27.00 95.64
C LEU A 7 -26.97 26.90 95.10
N GLU A 8 -28.04 26.44 95.76
CA GLU A 8 -28.69 26.82 97.02
C GLU A 8 -29.65 25.67 97.44
N LEU A 9 -29.55 25.06 98.63
CA LEU A 9 -30.09 25.49 99.93
C LEU A 9 -31.60 25.79 99.97
N ARG A 10 -32.37 24.83 100.50
CA ARG A 10 -33.42 25.08 101.51
C ARG A 10 -33.66 23.82 102.36
N GLU A 11 -33.38 23.96 103.64
CA GLU A 11 -33.79 23.12 104.78
C GLU A 11 -34.37 24.08 105.85
N PRO A 12 -34.92 23.64 107.00
CA PRO A 12 -35.44 22.31 107.37
C PRO A 12 -36.77 22.40 108.18
N ALA A 13 -37.35 21.25 108.55
CA ALA A 13 -37.93 21.07 109.88
C ALA A 13 -38.19 19.58 110.20
N GLY A 14 -37.75 19.15 111.39
CA GLY A 14 -38.52 18.18 112.19
C GLY A 14 -37.87 16.83 112.45
N GLN A 15 -37.11 16.75 113.55
CA GLN A 15 -36.60 15.55 114.20
C GLN A 15 -37.71 14.57 114.66
N GLY A 16 -37.36 13.29 114.73
CA GLY A 16 -38.11 12.30 115.53
C GLY A 16 -37.59 10.88 115.33
N GLY A 17 -36.46 10.54 115.95
CA GLY A 17 -35.97 9.16 116.00
C GLY A 17 -36.66 8.34 117.09
N ILE A 18 -36.96 7.07 116.82
CA ILE A 18 -37.05 6.01 117.85
C ILE A 18 -36.47 4.71 117.26
N SER A 19 -35.49 4.19 117.98
CA SER A 19 -34.80 2.91 117.81
C SER A 19 -35.63 1.69 118.23
N GLY A 20 -35.39 0.54 117.60
CA GLY A 20 -35.34 -0.74 118.34
C GLY A 20 -36.10 -1.94 117.76
N ARG A 21 -35.34 -2.81 117.07
CA ARG A 21 -35.34 -4.30 117.14
C ARG A 21 -36.66 -5.08 116.94
N PHE A 22 -36.74 -5.88 115.88
CA PHE A 22 -37.29 -7.26 115.95
C PHE A 22 -36.66 -8.17 114.88
N ALA A 23 -36.20 -9.34 115.33
CA ALA A 23 -35.52 -10.39 114.58
C ALA A 23 -36.50 -11.51 114.17
N GLY A 24 -36.16 -12.28 113.12
CA GLY A 24 -36.46 -13.72 113.10
C GLY A 24 -37.64 -14.26 112.28
N GLY A 25 -38.19 -13.53 111.30
CA GLY A 25 -39.33 -14.00 110.49
C GLY A 25 -39.08 -14.23 108.98
N LEU A 26 -37.97 -13.75 108.41
CA LEU A 26 -37.78 -13.70 106.95
C LEU A 26 -37.14 -14.95 106.31
N ALA A 27 -36.59 -15.90 107.07
CA ALA A 27 -35.84 -17.04 106.52
C ALA A 27 -36.71 -18.19 105.97
N LEU A 28 -37.98 -18.31 106.40
CA LEU A 28 -38.92 -19.31 105.87
C LEU A 28 -39.69 -18.79 104.65
N ALA A 29 -39.92 -17.47 104.58
CA ALA A 29 -40.52 -16.82 103.41
C ALA A 29 -39.59 -16.85 102.19
N SER A 30 -38.26 -16.76 102.39
CA SER A 30 -37.27 -16.85 101.33
C SER A 30 -37.09 -18.27 100.77
N LEU A 31 -37.20 -19.31 101.60
CA LEU A 31 -37.14 -20.71 101.15
C LEU A 31 -38.38 -21.12 100.35
N GLY A 32 -39.58 -20.68 100.78
CA GLY A 32 -40.82 -20.89 100.03
C GLY A 32 -40.83 -20.19 98.67
N LEU A 33 -40.25 -18.98 98.61
CA LEU A 33 -40.07 -18.24 97.36
C LEU A 33 -39.05 -18.93 96.42
N LEU A 34 -37.93 -19.43 96.95
CA LEU A 34 -36.93 -20.16 96.15
C LEU A 34 -37.47 -21.49 95.59
N ILE A 35 -38.26 -22.23 96.37
CA ILE A 35 -38.93 -23.46 95.89
C ILE A 35 -39.97 -23.12 94.83
N ALA A 36 -40.74 -22.05 95.01
CA ALA A 36 -41.70 -21.58 94.01
C ALA A 36 -41.01 -21.13 92.71
N ILE A 37 -39.88 -20.41 92.79
CA ILE A 37 -39.07 -20.01 91.64
C ILE A 37 -38.44 -21.23 90.96
N ALA A 38 -37.91 -22.19 91.71
CA ALA A 38 -37.34 -23.42 91.14
C ALA A 38 -38.40 -24.30 90.48
N ALA A 39 -39.59 -24.43 91.09
CA ALA A 39 -40.71 -25.16 90.51
C ALA A 39 -41.25 -24.45 89.25
N ALA A 40 -41.31 -23.11 89.25
CA ALA A 40 -41.66 -22.33 88.07
C ALA A 40 -40.60 -22.44 86.97
N ALA A 41 -39.31 -22.40 87.30
CA ALA A 41 -38.22 -22.58 86.35
C ALA A 41 -38.20 -23.99 85.77
N LEU A 42 -38.48 -25.02 86.57
CA LEU A 42 -38.62 -26.41 86.10
C LEU A 42 -39.85 -26.59 85.21
N ALA A 43 -40.97 -25.93 85.55
CA ALA A 43 -42.17 -25.92 84.73
C ALA A 43 -41.94 -25.21 83.39
N VAL A 44 -41.22 -24.09 83.38
CA VAL A 44 -40.81 -23.38 82.15
C VAL A 44 -39.83 -24.22 81.34
N ALA A 45 -38.83 -24.84 81.96
CA ALA A 45 -37.89 -25.72 81.27
C ALA A 45 -38.58 -26.97 80.69
N ALA A 46 -39.52 -27.58 81.41
CA ALA A 46 -40.33 -28.69 80.92
C ALA A 46 -41.28 -28.28 79.79
N PHE A 47 -41.83 -27.05 79.86
CA PHE A 47 -42.65 -26.47 78.80
C PHE A 47 -41.85 -26.19 77.53
N LEU A 48 -40.67 -25.56 77.64
CA LEU A 48 -39.75 -25.32 76.52
C LEU A 48 -39.22 -26.64 75.93
N LEU A 49 -38.85 -27.62 76.77
CA LEU A 49 -38.48 -28.96 76.31
C LEU A 49 -39.65 -29.65 75.59
N GLY A 50 -40.88 -29.50 76.09
CA GLY A 50 -42.08 -29.99 75.43
C GLY A 50 -42.31 -29.35 74.06
N LEU A 51 -42.11 -28.03 73.94
CA LEU A 51 -42.14 -27.32 72.66
C LEU A 51 -41.04 -27.84 71.72
N SER A 52 -39.81 -28.01 72.20
CA SER A 52 -38.71 -28.51 71.38
C SER A 52 -38.95 -29.91 70.81
N ILE A 53 -39.70 -30.77 71.51
CA ILE A 53 -40.07 -32.12 71.05
C ILE A 53 -41.24 -32.05 70.06
N VAL A 54 -42.28 -31.27 70.36
CA VAL A 54 -43.47 -31.12 69.50
C VAL A 54 -43.11 -30.46 68.16
N TYR A 55 -42.16 -29.54 68.18
CA TYR A 55 -41.75 -28.77 67.02
C TYR A 55 -40.40 -29.22 66.44
N ALA A 56 -39.88 -30.40 66.80
CA ALA A 56 -38.57 -30.87 66.32
C ALA A 56 -38.42 -30.84 64.78
N ASP A 57 -39.50 -31.16 64.05
CA ASP A 57 -39.56 -31.11 62.58
C ASP A 57 -40.55 -30.05 62.06
N ARG A 58 -40.94 -29.09 62.90
CA ARG A 58 -41.96 -28.07 62.59
C ARG A 58 -41.46 -26.67 62.90
N ALA A 59 -41.96 -25.67 62.18
CA ALA A 59 -41.63 -24.28 62.48
C ALA A 59 -42.22 -23.86 63.83
N LEU A 60 -41.45 -23.11 64.63
CA LEU A 60 -41.87 -22.66 65.94
C LEU A 60 -43.06 -21.68 65.89
N PRO A 61 -43.87 -21.60 66.97
CA PRO A 61 -44.89 -20.57 67.10
C PRO A 61 -44.33 -19.15 66.91
N GLY A 62 -45.03 -18.35 66.11
CA GLY A 62 -44.64 -16.95 65.82
C GLY A 62 -43.65 -16.76 64.66
N VAL A 63 -43.23 -17.84 63.99
CA VAL A 63 -42.37 -17.77 62.79
C VAL A 63 -43.21 -17.51 61.53
N HIS A 64 -42.83 -16.47 60.80
CA HIS A 64 -43.40 -16.04 59.54
C HIS A 64 -42.32 -16.00 58.45
N VAL A 65 -42.75 -16.15 57.20
CA VAL A 65 -41.90 -15.96 56.02
C VAL A 65 -42.66 -15.08 55.05
N ALA A 66 -42.06 -13.94 54.69
CA ALA A 66 -42.69 -12.93 53.85
C ALA A 66 -44.09 -12.52 54.36
N GLY A 67 -44.25 -12.44 55.69
CA GLY A 67 -45.51 -12.13 56.35
C GLY A 67 -46.52 -13.29 56.45
N GLN A 68 -46.22 -14.46 55.88
CA GLN A 68 -47.07 -15.65 55.97
C GLN A 68 -46.65 -16.52 57.15
N SER A 69 -47.61 -16.86 58.04
CA SER A 69 -47.32 -17.72 59.18
C SER A 69 -47.08 -19.16 58.73
N ILE A 70 -45.93 -19.72 59.10
CA ILE A 70 -45.61 -21.13 58.86
C ILE A 70 -45.62 -21.96 60.15
N ALA A 71 -46.02 -21.36 61.27
CA ALA A 71 -45.99 -21.97 62.60
C ALA A 71 -46.70 -23.34 62.62
N GLY A 72 -46.00 -24.36 63.13
CA GLY A 72 -46.51 -25.73 63.25
C GLY A 72 -46.52 -26.54 61.95
N LEU A 73 -46.12 -25.97 60.82
CA LEU A 73 -45.95 -26.71 59.56
C LEU A 73 -44.59 -27.38 59.52
N ASP A 74 -44.50 -28.54 58.86
CA ASP A 74 -43.22 -29.11 58.44
C ASP A 74 -42.66 -28.39 57.19
N ARG A 75 -41.43 -28.69 56.79
CA ARG A 75 -40.77 -28.02 55.66
C ARG A 75 -41.55 -28.17 54.34
N ALA A 76 -42.09 -29.34 54.05
CA ALA A 76 -42.82 -29.59 52.80
C ALA A 76 -44.16 -28.83 52.78
N GLN A 77 -44.86 -28.80 53.92
CA GLN A 77 -46.09 -28.04 54.12
C GLN A 77 -45.84 -26.53 54.03
N ALA A 78 -44.76 -26.03 54.64
CA ALA A 78 -44.38 -24.62 54.58
C ALA A 78 -44.00 -24.20 53.14
N THR A 79 -43.22 -25.02 52.41
CA THR A 79 -42.92 -24.77 50.99
C THR A 79 -44.19 -24.74 50.13
N ALA A 80 -45.10 -25.70 50.33
CA ALA A 80 -46.37 -25.73 49.59
C ALA A 80 -47.24 -24.50 49.87
N LEU A 81 -47.34 -24.08 51.14
CA LEU A 81 -48.06 -22.88 51.54
C LEU A 81 -47.46 -21.62 50.90
N LEU A 82 -46.15 -21.44 50.99
CA LEU A 82 -45.51 -20.25 50.43
C LEU A 82 -45.65 -20.19 48.90
N ARG A 83 -45.59 -21.32 48.20
CA ARG A 83 -45.84 -21.37 46.75
C ARG A 83 -47.30 -21.09 46.38
N SER A 84 -48.26 -21.36 47.25
CA SER A 84 -49.68 -21.06 46.99
C SER A 84 -50.08 -19.64 47.38
N GLU A 85 -49.52 -19.11 48.47
CA GLU A 85 -49.91 -17.81 49.04
C GLU A 85 -49.11 -16.63 48.49
N LEU A 86 -47.87 -16.85 48.01
CA LEU A 86 -47.07 -15.79 47.42
C LEU A 86 -47.39 -15.63 45.94
N ALA A 87 -47.74 -14.40 45.54
CA ALA A 87 -47.95 -14.05 44.15
C ALA A 87 -46.64 -14.23 43.35
N PRO A 88 -46.61 -14.97 42.22
CA PRO A 88 -45.36 -15.35 41.55
C PRO A 88 -44.56 -14.14 41.06
N LEU A 89 -43.26 -14.08 41.39
CA LEU A 89 -42.37 -12.99 40.98
C LEU A 89 -42.05 -12.97 39.49
N GLY A 90 -42.28 -14.09 38.80
CA GLY A 90 -42.14 -14.22 37.34
C GLY A 90 -43.28 -13.56 36.55
N THR A 91 -44.32 -13.04 37.23
CA THR A 91 -45.41 -12.31 36.57
C THR A 91 -45.01 -10.87 36.23
N GLY A 92 -45.28 -10.46 34.99
CA GLY A 92 -44.93 -9.13 34.47
C GLY A 92 -43.69 -9.15 33.58
N SER A 93 -43.19 -7.96 33.27
CA SER A 93 -42.07 -7.75 32.34
C SER A 93 -40.97 -6.88 32.96
N LEU A 94 -39.73 -7.16 32.57
CA LEU A 94 -38.62 -6.23 32.71
C LEU A 94 -38.58 -5.36 31.46
N THR A 95 -38.80 -4.06 31.62
CA THR A 95 -38.71 -3.06 30.55
C THR A 95 -37.56 -2.11 30.82
N VAL A 96 -36.60 -2.03 29.90
CA VAL A 96 -35.47 -1.10 30.00
C VAL A 96 -35.55 -0.07 28.87
N ARG A 97 -35.56 1.20 29.25
CA ARG A 97 -35.48 2.34 28.32
C ARG A 97 -34.02 2.72 28.09
N LEU A 98 -33.54 2.48 26.87
CA LEU A 98 -32.20 2.79 26.38
C LEU A 98 -32.28 3.97 25.42
N GLY A 99 -32.27 5.19 25.97
CA GLY A 99 -32.59 6.40 25.20
C GLY A 99 -34.04 6.36 24.67
N ASN A 100 -34.21 6.39 23.34
CA ASN A 100 -35.53 6.28 22.69
C ASN A 100 -35.94 4.83 22.40
N GLN A 101 -35.05 3.86 22.62
CA GLN A 101 -35.33 2.45 22.41
C GLN A 101 -35.91 1.83 23.68
N VAL A 102 -36.87 0.93 23.51
CA VAL A 102 -37.48 0.19 24.61
C VAL A 102 -37.28 -1.29 24.35
N VAL A 103 -36.54 -1.95 25.23
CA VAL A 103 -36.37 -3.41 25.22
C VAL A 103 -37.12 -3.99 26.40
N SER A 104 -37.79 -5.13 26.16
CA SER A 104 -38.60 -5.79 27.18
C SER A 104 -38.43 -7.30 27.10
N THR A 105 -38.43 -7.96 28.26
CA THR A 105 -38.47 -9.42 28.38
C THR A 105 -39.42 -9.80 29.52
N PRO A 106 -40.24 -10.85 29.37
CA PRO A 106 -40.98 -11.44 30.47
C PRO A 106 -40.08 -11.81 31.64
N LEU A 107 -40.49 -11.55 32.87
CA LEU A 107 -39.71 -11.93 34.06
C LEU A 107 -39.57 -13.45 34.22
N SER A 108 -40.47 -14.22 33.59
CA SER A 108 -40.39 -15.68 33.48
C SER A 108 -39.21 -16.16 32.62
N GLU A 109 -38.78 -15.40 31.61
CA GLU A 109 -37.60 -15.75 30.79
C GLU A 109 -36.29 -15.55 31.57
N LEU A 110 -36.32 -14.77 32.65
CA LEU A 110 -35.21 -14.59 33.58
C LEU A 110 -35.30 -15.55 34.78
N GLU A 111 -36.27 -16.47 34.76
CA GLU A 111 -36.57 -17.42 35.84
C GLU A 111 -36.67 -16.74 37.21
N ARG A 112 -37.24 -15.53 37.25
CA ARG A 112 -37.39 -14.78 38.51
C ARG A 112 -38.45 -15.43 39.37
N ASP A 113 -38.07 -15.89 40.56
CA ASP A 113 -38.97 -16.52 41.51
C ASP A 113 -38.54 -16.22 42.95
N TYR A 114 -39.33 -16.67 43.93
CA TYR A 114 -38.91 -16.72 45.31
C TYR A 114 -37.97 -17.90 45.54
N GLY A 115 -36.89 -17.67 46.29
CA GLY A 115 -36.06 -18.73 46.83
C GLY A 115 -36.75 -19.43 48.01
N VAL A 116 -37.88 -20.10 47.77
CA VAL A 116 -38.76 -20.65 48.81
C VAL A 116 -38.01 -21.63 49.70
N GLU A 117 -37.17 -22.47 49.13
CA GLU A 117 -36.34 -23.41 49.87
C GLU A 117 -35.37 -22.67 50.78
N GLN A 118 -34.66 -21.64 50.29
CA GLN A 118 -33.75 -20.86 51.13
C GLN A 118 -34.48 -20.08 52.23
N MET A 119 -35.67 -19.55 51.94
CA MET A 119 -36.49 -18.84 52.92
C MET A 119 -37.01 -19.77 54.01
N VAL A 120 -37.50 -20.97 53.65
CA VAL A 120 -37.95 -21.99 54.61
C VAL A 120 -36.77 -22.48 55.44
N GLU A 121 -35.61 -22.76 54.83
CA GLU A 121 -34.41 -23.14 55.58
C GLU A 121 -33.97 -22.06 56.58
N ALA A 122 -33.99 -20.78 56.18
CA ALA A 122 -33.69 -19.68 57.07
C ALA A 122 -34.70 -19.55 58.22
N ALA A 123 -35.98 -19.81 57.94
CA ALA A 123 -37.05 -19.77 58.95
C ALA A 123 -36.95 -20.93 59.94
N PHE A 124 -36.59 -22.11 59.48
CA PHE A 124 -36.37 -23.29 60.33
C PHE A 124 -35.03 -23.27 61.05
N ALA A 125 -34.06 -22.45 60.63
CA ALA A 125 -32.84 -22.25 61.40
C ALA A 125 -33.12 -21.59 62.77
N PHE A 126 -34.18 -20.78 62.85
CA PHE A 126 -34.63 -20.11 64.06
C PHE A 126 -35.15 -21.11 65.11
N GLY A 127 -34.50 -21.16 66.28
CA GLY A 127 -34.84 -22.06 67.38
C GLY A 127 -34.45 -23.55 67.21
N HIS A 128 -33.86 -23.93 66.07
CA HIS A 128 -33.35 -25.29 65.83
C HIS A 128 -31.83 -25.38 65.68
N GLN A 129 -31.12 -24.24 65.77
CA GLN A 129 -29.67 -24.17 65.70
C GLN A 129 -29.07 -23.55 66.98
N GLY A 130 -27.81 -23.83 67.28
CA GLY A 130 -27.10 -23.28 68.45
C GLY A 130 -27.19 -24.13 69.72
N SER A 131 -26.77 -23.55 70.86
CA SER A 131 -26.78 -24.24 72.16
C SER A 131 -28.21 -24.40 72.68
N PRO A 132 -28.45 -25.28 73.68
CA PRO A 132 -29.78 -25.40 74.30
C PRO A 132 -30.33 -24.09 74.87
N LEU A 133 -29.47 -23.15 75.28
CA LEU A 133 -29.88 -21.83 75.77
C LEU A 133 -30.29 -20.89 74.62
N ASP A 134 -29.62 -20.97 73.48
CA ASP A 134 -29.95 -20.16 72.30
C ASP A 134 -31.32 -20.56 71.74
N ARG A 135 -31.58 -21.88 71.65
CA ARG A 135 -32.88 -22.42 71.22
C ARG A 135 -34.01 -22.00 72.16
N ALA A 136 -33.78 -22.05 73.48
CA ALA A 136 -34.75 -21.59 74.47
C ALA A 136 -35.03 -20.07 74.35
N ALA A 137 -34.01 -19.26 74.05
CA ALA A 137 -34.17 -17.82 73.83
C ALA A 137 -34.97 -17.51 72.55
N ASP A 138 -34.72 -18.24 71.47
CA ASP A 138 -35.46 -18.15 70.21
C ASP A 138 -36.92 -18.60 70.35
N GLU A 139 -37.18 -19.69 71.08
CA GLU A 139 -38.55 -20.14 71.40
C GLU A 139 -39.35 -19.07 72.16
N VAL A 140 -38.72 -18.41 73.15
CA VAL A 140 -39.34 -17.30 73.89
C VAL A 140 -39.51 -16.06 73.00
N ALA A 141 -38.55 -15.76 72.13
CA ALA A 141 -38.61 -14.64 71.20
C ALA A 141 -39.70 -14.83 70.14
N GLY A 142 -39.87 -16.05 69.61
CA GLY A 142 -40.93 -16.42 68.69
C GLY A 142 -42.32 -16.24 69.32
N LEU A 143 -42.51 -16.69 70.56
CA LEU A 143 -43.77 -16.55 71.28
C LEU A 143 -44.12 -15.11 71.70
N SER A 144 -43.12 -14.26 71.93
CA SER A 144 -43.34 -12.90 72.45
C SER A 144 -43.37 -11.82 71.37
N ARG A 145 -42.45 -11.87 70.39
CA ARG A 145 -42.30 -10.84 69.35
C ARG A 145 -42.52 -11.38 67.94
N GLY A 146 -42.43 -12.69 67.76
CA GLY A 146 -42.42 -13.31 66.43
C GLY A 146 -41.13 -13.00 65.66
N VAL A 147 -40.89 -13.77 64.61
CA VAL A 147 -39.80 -13.55 63.64
C VAL A 147 -40.38 -13.69 62.25
N ASP A 148 -40.05 -12.74 61.37
CA ASP A 148 -40.44 -12.79 59.97
C ASP A 148 -39.18 -12.82 59.09
N VAL A 149 -39.01 -13.90 58.35
CA VAL A 149 -37.95 -14.02 57.36
C VAL A 149 -38.36 -13.23 56.13
N ALA A 150 -37.56 -12.23 55.78
CA ALA A 150 -37.82 -11.38 54.62
C ALA A 150 -37.87 -12.20 53.33
N ALA A 151 -38.75 -11.79 52.41
CA ALA A 151 -38.87 -12.41 51.10
C ALA A 151 -37.55 -12.30 50.32
N ASN A 152 -37.07 -13.42 49.77
CA ASN A 152 -35.85 -13.50 48.98
C ASN A 152 -36.18 -13.82 47.51
N ALA A 153 -35.89 -12.90 46.60
CA ALA A 153 -36.02 -13.10 45.16
C ALA A 153 -34.74 -13.71 44.59
N ILE A 154 -34.91 -14.73 43.75
CA ILE A 154 -33.85 -15.36 42.95
C ILE A 154 -34.17 -15.21 41.47
N TYR A 155 -33.15 -15.38 40.62
CA TYR A 155 -33.26 -15.31 39.16
C TYR A 155 -32.10 -16.09 38.53
N ASP A 156 -32.21 -16.46 37.25
CA ASP A 156 -31.13 -17.10 36.53
C ASP A 156 -30.11 -16.08 35.99
N SER A 157 -28.87 -16.20 36.45
CA SER A 157 -27.81 -15.26 36.10
C SER A 157 -27.29 -15.45 34.66
N GLU A 158 -27.43 -16.64 34.09
CA GLU A 158 -27.01 -16.92 32.71
C GLU A 158 -28.00 -16.33 31.71
N SER A 159 -29.29 -16.55 31.92
CA SER A 159 -30.39 -15.98 31.13
C SER A 159 -30.35 -14.46 31.14
N LEU A 160 -30.07 -13.84 32.30
CA LEU A 160 -29.88 -12.39 32.38
C LEU A 160 -28.69 -11.90 31.54
N ARG A 161 -27.53 -12.57 31.62
CA ARG A 161 -26.37 -12.21 30.80
C ARG A 161 -26.64 -12.40 29.31
N ALA A 162 -27.28 -13.50 28.93
CA ALA A 162 -27.68 -13.77 27.55
C ALA A 162 -28.61 -12.69 27.01
N TRP A 163 -29.58 -12.26 27.82
CA TRP A 163 -30.48 -11.15 27.48
C TRP A 163 -29.72 -9.83 27.31
N VAL A 164 -28.80 -9.48 28.22
CA VAL A 164 -27.96 -8.27 28.08
C VAL A 164 -27.11 -8.31 26.80
N ILE A 165 -26.49 -9.46 26.48
CA ILE A 165 -25.71 -9.65 25.24
C ILE A 165 -26.61 -9.49 24.01
N HIS A 166 -27.83 -10.03 24.04
CA HIS A 166 -28.78 -9.89 22.94
C HIS A 166 -29.21 -8.42 22.73
N VAL A 167 -29.48 -7.70 23.81
CA VAL A 167 -29.79 -6.26 23.78
C VAL A 167 -28.63 -5.47 23.19
N ALA A 168 -27.40 -5.70 23.67
CA ALA A 168 -26.20 -5.08 23.14
C ALA A 168 -26.00 -5.41 21.65
N GLY A 169 -26.07 -6.69 21.25
CA GLY A 169 -25.90 -7.11 19.86
C GLY A 169 -26.95 -6.55 18.89
N THR A 170 -28.11 -6.14 19.39
CA THR A 170 -29.18 -5.52 18.58
C THR A 170 -29.01 -4.00 18.43
N LEU A 171 -28.48 -3.34 19.46
CA LEU A 171 -28.41 -1.88 19.54
C LEU A 171 -27.03 -1.31 19.25
N ASP A 172 -25.98 -2.11 19.43
CA ASP A 172 -24.60 -1.68 19.24
C ASP A 172 -24.32 -1.42 17.76
N GLN A 173 -23.86 -0.21 17.48
CA GLN A 173 -23.45 0.25 16.17
C GLN A 173 -22.06 0.86 16.28
N ALA A 174 -21.11 0.32 15.53
CA ALA A 174 -19.76 0.86 15.49
C ALA A 174 -19.76 2.29 14.91
N PRO A 175 -18.90 3.20 15.42
CA PRO A 175 -18.75 4.52 14.84
C PRO A 175 -18.20 4.43 13.41
N ILE A 176 -18.59 5.38 12.56
CA ILE A 176 -18.11 5.50 11.18
C ILE A 176 -17.21 6.72 11.06
N ASP A 177 -15.98 6.50 10.62
CA ASP A 177 -14.99 7.55 10.44
C ASP A 177 -15.39 8.60 9.40
N ALA A 178 -15.07 9.86 9.70
CA ALA A 178 -15.14 10.93 8.73
C ALA A 178 -14.04 10.75 7.67
N GLN A 179 -14.31 11.21 6.44
CA GLN A 179 -13.34 11.14 5.35
C GLN A 179 -12.96 12.54 4.87
N ALA A 180 -11.68 12.72 4.54
CA ALA A 180 -11.20 13.84 3.74
C ALA A 180 -10.74 13.31 2.37
N GLN A 181 -11.22 13.92 1.29
CA GLN A 181 -10.98 13.45 -0.07
C GLN A 181 -10.26 14.53 -0.89
N PRO A 182 -9.27 14.14 -1.72
CA PRO A 182 -8.63 15.05 -2.66
C PRO A 182 -9.64 15.54 -3.71
N PRO A 183 -9.32 16.61 -4.47
CA PRO A 183 -10.18 17.05 -5.54
C PRO A 183 -10.36 15.96 -6.58
N ALA A 184 -11.57 15.88 -7.16
CA ALA A 184 -11.81 15.09 -8.35
C ALA A 184 -10.85 15.52 -9.47
N LYS A 185 -10.58 14.63 -10.43
CA LYS A 185 -9.65 14.91 -11.54
C LYS A 185 -10.02 16.23 -12.25
N GLY A 186 -9.10 17.20 -12.25
CA GLY A 186 -9.32 18.53 -12.83
C GLY A 186 -10.06 19.54 -11.95
N GLY A 187 -10.52 19.13 -10.76
CA GLY A 187 -11.12 20.00 -9.75
C GLY A 187 -10.09 20.62 -8.81
N THR A 188 -10.54 21.59 -8.02
CA THR A 188 -9.72 22.25 -6.99
C THR A 188 -10.26 22.04 -5.59
N THR A 189 -11.46 21.49 -5.41
CA THR A 189 -12.13 21.46 -4.10
C THR A 189 -11.89 20.14 -3.38
N PHE A 190 -11.33 20.20 -2.17
CA PHE A 190 -11.31 19.09 -1.22
C PHE A 190 -12.70 18.82 -0.67
N ARG A 191 -13.02 17.58 -0.33
CA ARG A 191 -14.34 17.21 0.21
C ARG A 191 -14.20 16.56 1.59
N VAL A 192 -15.10 16.90 2.50
CA VAL A 192 -15.26 16.22 3.78
C VAL A 192 -16.57 15.44 3.75
N THR A 193 -16.51 14.15 4.06
CA THR A 193 -17.68 13.33 4.37
C THR A 193 -17.75 13.19 5.88
N PRO A 194 -18.81 13.70 6.55
CA PRO A 194 -18.93 13.61 8.00
C PRO A 194 -18.93 12.16 8.51
N GLY A 195 -18.29 11.94 9.65
CA GLY A 195 -18.38 10.69 10.39
C GLY A 195 -19.64 10.64 11.24
N MET A 196 -19.99 9.44 11.71
CA MET A 196 -21.14 9.20 12.57
C MET A 196 -20.69 8.55 13.88
N PRO A 197 -21.07 9.10 15.05
CA PRO A 197 -20.86 8.45 16.33
C PRO A 197 -21.49 7.05 16.37
N GLY A 198 -20.87 6.16 17.14
CA GLY A 198 -21.43 4.85 17.40
C GLY A 198 -22.56 4.92 18.43
N THR A 199 -23.18 3.77 18.66
CA THR A 199 -24.10 3.54 19.78
C THR A 199 -23.63 2.28 20.47
N VAL A 200 -23.46 2.32 21.80
CA VAL A 200 -23.00 1.17 22.58
C VAL A 200 -23.81 1.08 23.87
N VAL A 201 -24.29 -0.11 24.17
CA VAL A 201 -24.88 -0.46 25.46
C VAL A 201 -23.76 -0.75 26.46
N ASP A 202 -23.73 -0.01 27.56
CA ASP A 202 -22.87 -0.35 28.70
C ASP A 202 -23.42 -1.60 29.38
N SER A 203 -22.94 -2.77 28.92
CA SER A 203 -23.44 -4.08 29.32
C SER A 203 -23.21 -4.35 30.81
N ASP A 204 -22.11 -3.88 31.38
CA ASP A 204 -21.79 -4.07 32.80
C ASP A 204 -22.69 -3.20 33.68
N ALA A 205 -22.89 -1.93 33.31
CA ALA A 205 -23.81 -1.05 34.02
C ALA A 205 -25.25 -1.53 33.91
N LEU A 206 -25.68 -1.99 32.72
CA LEU A 206 -27.01 -2.54 32.49
C LEU A 206 -27.23 -3.80 33.33
N LEU A 207 -26.28 -4.73 33.31
CA LEU A 207 -26.34 -5.96 34.11
C LEU A 207 -26.52 -5.62 35.59
N LYS A 208 -25.67 -4.74 36.14
CA LYS A 208 -25.73 -4.34 37.55
C LYS A 208 -27.05 -3.68 37.92
N SER A 209 -27.56 -2.78 37.07
CA SER A 209 -28.85 -2.09 37.28
C SER A 209 -30.02 -3.07 37.30
N VAL A 210 -30.04 -4.03 36.36
CA VAL A 210 -31.09 -5.04 36.27
C VAL A 210 -31.02 -6.01 37.45
N GLN A 211 -29.83 -6.50 37.80
CA GLN A 211 -29.64 -7.38 38.96
C GLN A 211 -30.18 -6.75 40.25
N GLY A 212 -29.85 -5.49 40.51
CA GLY A 212 -30.37 -4.77 41.68
C GLY A 212 -31.90 -4.67 41.69
N ALA A 213 -32.52 -4.53 40.51
CA ALA A 213 -33.97 -4.44 40.38
C ALA A 213 -34.68 -5.79 40.54
N LEU A 214 -34.09 -6.88 40.05
CA LEU A 214 -34.66 -8.23 40.13
C LEU A 214 -34.69 -8.76 41.57
N LEU A 215 -33.75 -8.34 42.41
CA LEU A 215 -33.67 -8.69 43.84
C LEU A 215 -34.81 -8.09 44.69
N ALA A 216 -35.56 -7.12 44.18
CA ALA A 216 -36.71 -6.60 44.91
C ALA A 216 -37.82 -7.66 44.96
N SER A 217 -38.25 -8.11 46.14
CA SER A 217 -39.28 -9.15 46.29
C SER A 217 -40.71 -8.64 46.11
N ARG A 218 -40.99 -8.00 44.96
CA ARG A 218 -42.30 -7.45 44.57
C ARG A 218 -42.76 -8.00 43.20
N PRO A 219 -44.00 -8.51 43.08
CA PRO A 219 -44.60 -8.88 41.80
C PRO A 219 -44.89 -7.66 40.91
N GLY A 220 -45.00 -7.90 39.60
CA GLY A 220 -45.38 -6.87 38.62
C GLY A 220 -44.22 -6.32 37.79
N ASP A 221 -44.53 -5.35 36.93
CA ASP A 221 -43.59 -4.80 35.96
C ASP A 221 -42.43 -4.04 36.60
N ILE A 222 -41.23 -4.27 36.07
CA ILE A 222 -40.01 -3.54 36.42
C ILE A 222 -39.65 -2.63 35.26
N THR A 223 -39.59 -1.31 35.50
CA THR A 223 -39.11 -0.35 34.51
C THR A 223 -37.79 0.28 34.96
N LEU A 224 -36.78 0.22 34.10
CA LEU A 224 -35.49 0.87 34.31
C LEU A 224 -35.17 1.83 33.17
N GLN A 225 -34.34 2.83 33.47
CA GLN A 225 -33.79 3.74 32.47
C GLN A 225 -32.26 3.63 32.53
N GLN A 226 -31.65 3.36 31.38
CA GLN A 226 -30.21 3.21 31.23
C GLN A 226 -29.76 4.09 30.05
N PRO A 227 -28.73 4.94 30.21
CA PRO A 227 -28.19 5.71 29.09
C PRO A 227 -27.44 4.82 28.10
N LEU A 228 -27.46 5.22 26.82
CA LEU A 228 -26.57 4.68 25.80
C LEU A 228 -25.26 5.47 25.76
N SER A 229 -24.16 4.80 25.48
CA SER A 229 -22.87 5.44 25.19
C SER A 229 -22.75 5.73 23.70
N HIS A 230 -22.15 6.86 23.35
CA HIS A 230 -21.97 7.31 21.98
C HIS A 230 -20.47 7.55 21.68
N PRO A 231 -19.68 6.49 21.47
CA PRO A 231 -18.27 6.65 21.17
C PRO A 231 -18.07 7.42 19.87
N LEU A 232 -17.11 8.35 19.88
CA LEU A 232 -16.73 9.09 18.68
C LEU A 232 -15.95 8.18 17.71
N PRO A 233 -16.04 8.44 16.39
CA PRO A 233 -15.16 7.81 15.42
C PRO A 233 -13.69 8.15 15.68
N ALA A 234 -12.79 7.27 15.23
CA ALA A 234 -11.35 7.48 15.31
C ALA A 234 -10.94 8.74 14.53
N ILE A 235 -11.57 8.98 13.39
CA ILE A 235 -11.48 10.23 12.65
C ILE A 235 -12.79 10.99 12.79
N THR A 236 -12.79 12.03 13.61
CA THR A 236 -13.95 12.92 13.77
C THR A 236 -14.13 13.83 12.57
N THR A 237 -15.37 14.29 12.35
CA THR A 237 -15.68 15.32 11.34
C THR A 237 -14.84 16.58 11.54
N ALA A 238 -14.58 16.97 12.79
CA ALA A 238 -13.71 18.11 13.11
C ALA A 238 -12.25 17.85 12.71
N ALA A 239 -11.73 16.64 12.94
CA ALA A 239 -10.38 16.27 12.51
C ALA A 239 -10.24 16.25 10.98
N ALA A 240 -11.23 15.68 10.28
CA ALA A 240 -11.26 15.67 8.81
C ALA A 240 -11.35 17.10 8.23
N GLN A 241 -12.16 17.97 8.83
CA GLN A 241 -12.24 19.38 8.43
C GLN A 241 -10.92 20.12 8.68
N ALA A 242 -10.30 19.94 9.85
CA ALA A 242 -9.01 20.54 10.15
C ALA A 242 -7.90 20.06 9.20
N ALA A 243 -7.94 18.80 8.75
CA ALA A 243 -7.04 18.28 7.74
C ALA A 243 -7.25 18.97 6.38
N VAL A 244 -8.50 19.14 5.95
CA VAL A 244 -8.86 19.87 4.72
C VAL A 244 -8.45 21.35 4.80
N ASP A 245 -8.66 22.01 5.92
CA ASP A 245 -8.28 23.42 6.10
C ASP A 245 -6.76 23.60 6.01
N ARG A 246 -5.99 22.67 6.60
CA ARG A 246 -4.52 22.62 6.42
C ARG A 246 -4.15 22.41 4.96
N ALA A 247 -4.78 21.49 4.24
CA ALA A 247 -4.53 21.26 2.81
C ALA A 247 -4.84 22.51 1.96
N VAL A 248 -5.91 23.23 2.28
CA VAL A 248 -6.27 24.50 1.63
C VAL A 248 -5.20 25.55 1.90
N ALA A 249 -4.72 25.69 3.14
CA ALA A 249 -3.66 26.63 3.50
C ALA A 249 -2.33 26.31 2.79
N MET A 250 -1.92 25.03 2.73
CA MET A 250 -0.74 24.58 1.99
C MET A 250 -0.80 24.99 0.51
N THR A 251 -2.00 24.98 -0.09
CA THR A 251 -2.21 25.13 -1.54
C THR A 251 -2.95 26.40 -1.92
N ALA A 252 -3.01 27.41 -1.04
CA ALA A 252 -3.86 28.60 -1.22
C ALA A 252 -3.48 29.45 -2.45
N ARG A 253 -2.25 29.33 -2.94
CA ARG A 253 -1.70 30.14 -4.03
C ARG A 253 -0.72 29.35 -4.91
N PRO A 254 -0.48 29.79 -6.16
CA PRO A 254 0.55 29.20 -7.01
C PRO A 254 1.93 29.15 -6.32
N LEU A 255 2.71 28.11 -6.60
CA LEU A 255 4.08 27.96 -6.09
C LEU A 255 5.06 28.40 -7.17
N LYS A 256 5.80 29.48 -6.91
CA LYS A 256 6.90 29.91 -7.77
C LYS A 256 8.13 29.02 -7.51
N ILE A 257 8.68 28.43 -8.55
CA ILE A 257 9.92 27.65 -8.51
C ILE A 257 10.94 28.28 -9.46
N GLN A 258 12.23 28.19 -9.15
CA GLN A 258 13.29 28.69 -10.00
C GLN A 258 14.48 27.74 -10.06
N ALA A 259 15.13 27.64 -11.21
CA ALA A 259 16.37 26.91 -11.38
C ALA A 259 17.13 27.44 -12.60
N ASP A 260 18.46 27.58 -12.48
CA ASP A 260 19.34 28.00 -13.59
C ASP A 260 18.82 29.25 -14.33
N GLY A 261 18.40 30.28 -13.58
CA GLY A 261 17.89 31.54 -14.13
C GLY A 261 16.48 31.50 -14.73
N HIS A 262 15.83 30.34 -14.75
CA HIS A 262 14.44 30.18 -15.20
C HIS A 262 13.49 30.17 -14.01
N THR A 263 12.29 30.70 -14.20
CA THR A 263 11.23 30.76 -13.18
C THR A 263 9.92 30.21 -13.75
N TRP A 264 9.27 29.33 -12.99
CA TRP A 264 7.96 28.77 -13.32
C TRP A 264 6.98 28.95 -12.17
N SER A 265 5.69 28.81 -12.48
CA SER A 265 4.61 28.87 -11.50
C SER A 265 3.79 27.59 -11.59
N ILE A 266 3.70 26.87 -10.47
CA ILE A 266 2.89 25.66 -10.33
C ILE A 266 1.50 26.06 -9.84
N SER A 267 0.48 25.75 -10.62
CA SER A 267 -0.90 26.11 -10.32
C SER A 267 -1.42 25.48 -9.02
N VAL A 268 -2.44 26.09 -8.42
CA VAL A 268 -3.15 25.54 -7.25
C VAL A 268 -3.77 24.18 -7.57
N ALA A 269 -4.36 24.01 -8.75
CA ALA A 269 -4.95 22.74 -9.17
C ALA A 269 -3.90 21.61 -9.21
N THR A 270 -2.70 21.90 -9.74
CA THR A 270 -1.58 20.97 -9.74
C THR A 270 -1.15 20.64 -8.32
N GLN A 271 -0.95 21.63 -7.46
CA GLN A 271 -0.58 21.42 -6.05
C GLN A 271 -1.59 20.54 -5.31
N ARG A 272 -2.90 20.80 -5.48
CA ARG A 272 -3.96 20.04 -4.80
C ARG A 272 -4.09 18.60 -5.31
N SER A 273 -3.68 18.32 -6.55
CA SER A 273 -3.66 16.96 -7.10
C SER A 273 -2.64 16.04 -6.40
N TRP A 274 -1.65 16.63 -5.72
CA TRP A 274 -0.60 15.93 -4.97
C TRP A 274 -1.03 15.58 -3.54
N ILE A 275 -2.07 16.22 -3.03
CA ILE A 275 -2.50 16.04 -1.64
C ILE A 275 -3.28 14.73 -1.51
N THR A 276 -2.95 13.99 -0.47
CA THR A 276 -3.66 12.81 0.05
C THR A 276 -3.94 13.06 1.54
N PHE A 277 -4.74 12.20 2.18
CA PHE A 277 -5.04 12.32 3.60
C PHE A 277 -4.76 11.01 4.30
N GLU A 278 -3.99 11.06 5.39
CA GLU A 278 -3.55 9.90 6.14
C GLU A 278 -3.37 10.24 7.62
N VAL A 279 -3.16 9.21 8.45
CA VAL A 279 -2.82 9.37 9.86
C VAL A 279 -1.31 9.57 9.97
N GLU A 280 -0.89 10.77 10.37
CA GLU A 280 0.51 11.16 10.54
C GLU A 280 1.17 10.39 11.71
N ALA A 281 2.51 10.39 11.73
CA ALA A 281 3.29 9.88 12.86
C ALA A 281 2.92 10.68 14.14
N GLY A 282 2.24 10.02 15.07
CA GLY A 282 1.65 10.65 16.26
C GLY A 282 0.11 10.56 16.33
N GLY A 283 -0.54 9.93 15.34
CA GLY A 283 -1.97 9.62 15.38
C GLY A 283 -2.88 10.74 14.92
N THR A 284 -2.33 11.85 14.41
CA THR A 284 -3.13 12.98 13.92
C THR A 284 -3.49 12.79 12.46
N PHE A 285 -4.79 12.85 12.13
CA PHE A 285 -5.25 12.78 10.74
C PHE A 285 -4.97 14.10 10.01
N GLY A 286 -4.28 14.06 8.87
CA GLY A 286 -3.83 15.26 8.17
C GLY A 286 -3.46 15.06 6.70
N PRO A 287 -3.11 16.16 6.01
CA PRO A 287 -2.72 16.11 4.61
C PRO A 287 -1.29 15.59 4.43
N ALA A 288 -1.10 14.69 3.47
CA ALA A 288 0.19 14.20 3.01
C ALA A 288 0.41 14.53 1.53
N ILE A 289 1.68 14.68 1.13
CA ILE A 289 2.06 15.02 -0.25
C ILE A 289 2.62 13.78 -0.94
N ASP A 290 1.98 13.39 -2.04
CA ASP A 290 2.42 12.31 -2.93
C ASP A 290 3.67 12.73 -3.72
N GLN A 291 4.84 12.26 -3.27
CA GLN A 291 6.15 12.58 -3.86
C GLN A 291 6.26 12.18 -5.34
N ALA A 292 5.59 11.10 -5.75
CA ALA A 292 5.65 10.62 -7.13
C ALA A 292 4.94 11.61 -8.07
N LYS A 293 3.79 12.14 -7.64
CA LYS A 293 3.06 13.17 -8.41
C LYS A 293 3.82 14.49 -8.50
N VAL A 294 4.51 14.91 -7.43
CA VAL A 294 5.37 16.09 -7.47
C VAL A 294 6.50 15.88 -8.48
N THR A 295 7.19 14.73 -8.42
CA THR A 295 8.27 14.37 -9.35
C THR A 295 7.80 14.36 -10.80
N ALA A 296 6.65 13.75 -11.08
CA ALA A 296 6.06 13.73 -12.41
C ALA A 296 5.71 15.13 -12.93
N ALA A 297 5.20 16.01 -12.06
CA ALA A 297 4.89 17.39 -12.42
C ALA A 297 6.14 18.23 -12.74
N LEU A 298 7.31 17.83 -12.23
CA LEU A 298 8.59 18.50 -12.52
C LEU A 298 9.24 18.07 -13.84
N ALA A 299 8.85 16.93 -14.42
CA ALA A 299 9.43 16.39 -15.65
C ALA A 299 9.51 17.40 -16.83
N PRO A 300 8.45 18.18 -17.18
CA PRO A 300 8.53 19.14 -18.27
C PRO A 300 9.51 20.30 -17.98
N TYR A 301 9.65 20.72 -16.71
CA TYR A 301 10.63 21.75 -16.31
C TYR A 301 12.06 21.19 -16.31
N ALA A 302 12.22 19.93 -15.88
CA ALA A 302 13.51 19.25 -15.96
C ALA A 302 13.99 19.11 -17.42
N ALA A 303 13.08 18.80 -18.35
CA ALA A 303 13.42 18.63 -19.76
C ALA A 303 13.97 19.92 -20.40
N SER A 304 13.45 21.10 -20.02
CA SER A 304 13.95 22.39 -20.55
C SER A 304 15.30 22.80 -19.97
N LEU A 305 15.65 22.32 -18.77
CA LEU A 305 16.92 22.59 -18.11
C LEU A 305 18.03 21.61 -18.46
N THR A 306 17.64 20.39 -18.86
CA THR A 306 18.57 19.28 -19.07
C THR A 306 19.50 19.60 -20.24
N LYS A 307 20.81 19.59 -19.96
CA LYS A 307 21.83 19.54 -21.01
C LYS A 307 22.51 18.18 -20.89
N PRO A 308 22.45 17.32 -21.93
CA PRO A 308 23.08 16.01 -21.86
C PRO A 308 24.59 16.17 -21.71
N ALA A 309 25.19 15.27 -20.93
CA ALA A 309 26.63 15.17 -20.85
C ALA A 309 27.21 14.73 -22.19
N GLN A 310 28.40 15.22 -22.50
CA GLN A 310 29.11 14.87 -23.73
C GLN A 310 30.34 14.06 -23.37
N ASN A 311 30.37 12.82 -23.86
CA ASN A 311 31.48 11.91 -23.67
C ASN A 311 32.79 12.49 -24.21
N ALA A 312 33.89 12.19 -23.53
CA ALA A 312 35.21 12.34 -24.13
C ALA A 312 35.30 11.46 -25.39
N SER A 313 36.10 11.92 -26.34
CA SER A 313 36.40 11.18 -27.57
C SER A 313 37.90 11.26 -27.86
N TRP A 314 38.33 10.74 -29.00
CA TRP A 314 39.73 10.74 -29.39
C TRP A 314 39.93 11.24 -30.81
N THR A 315 41.07 11.89 -31.05
CA THR A 315 41.56 12.18 -32.40
C THR A 315 42.44 11.03 -32.87
N THR A 316 42.40 10.73 -34.17
CA THR A 316 43.24 9.68 -34.76
C THR A 316 43.97 10.17 -36.01
N SER A 317 45.13 9.59 -36.27
CA SER A 317 45.89 9.72 -37.52
C SER A 317 46.18 8.32 -38.05
N GLY A 318 45.56 7.96 -39.17
CA GLY A 318 45.55 6.58 -39.66
C GLY A 318 44.98 5.63 -38.60
N ASP A 319 45.76 4.61 -38.24
CA ASP A 319 45.40 3.58 -37.25
C ASP A 319 45.89 3.89 -35.83
N THR A 320 46.36 5.11 -35.58
CA THR A 320 46.89 5.54 -34.29
C THR A 320 46.00 6.61 -33.65
N VAL A 321 45.68 6.44 -32.37
CA VAL A 321 45.05 7.48 -31.56
C VAL A 321 46.09 8.52 -31.16
N THR A 322 45.85 9.80 -31.47
CA THR A 322 46.84 10.88 -31.29
C THR A 322 46.51 11.81 -30.12
N GLY A 323 45.24 11.97 -29.77
CA GLY A 323 44.80 12.90 -28.72
C GLY A 323 43.44 12.54 -28.14
N VAL A 324 43.07 13.23 -27.06
CA VAL A 324 41.76 13.16 -26.42
C VAL A 324 41.02 14.47 -26.64
N ILE A 325 39.75 14.37 -26.99
CA ILE A 325 38.78 15.47 -26.96
C ILE A 325 38.11 15.39 -25.59
N PRO A 326 38.29 16.39 -24.70
CA PRO A 326 37.76 16.33 -23.34
C PRO A 326 36.23 16.20 -23.28
N ALA A 327 35.76 15.47 -22.28
CA ALA A 327 34.34 15.37 -21.97
C ALA A 327 33.80 16.70 -21.45
N ARG A 328 32.49 16.92 -21.61
CA ARG A 328 31.79 18.06 -21.00
C ARG A 328 30.65 17.54 -20.13
N GLU A 329 30.64 17.96 -18.87
CA GLU A 329 29.55 17.62 -17.96
C GLU A 329 28.21 18.11 -18.48
N GLY A 330 27.21 17.27 -18.30
CA GLY A 330 25.82 17.64 -18.47
C GLY A 330 25.29 18.29 -17.20
N ARG A 331 24.01 18.60 -17.22
CA ARG A 331 23.28 19.03 -16.03
C ARG A 331 21.84 18.58 -16.12
N ALA A 332 21.26 18.26 -14.97
CA ALA A 332 19.86 17.87 -14.87
C ALA A 332 19.29 18.39 -13.54
N LEU A 333 17.97 18.61 -13.53
CA LEU A 333 17.26 18.92 -12.29
C LEU A 333 17.31 17.71 -11.36
N ASP A 334 17.68 17.91 -10.10
CA ASP A 334 17.59 16.86 -9.09
C ASP A 334 16.13 16.72 -8.63
N LEU A 335 15.39 15.87 -9.34
CA LEU A 335 13.95 15.69 -9.14
C LEU A 335 13.58 15.30 -7.71
N ALA A 336 14.34 14.40 -7.07
CA ALA A 336 14.03 13.89 -5.75
C ALA A 336 14.23 14.97 -4.67
N THR A 337 15.38 15.64 -4.70
CA THR A 337 15.67 16.77 -3.79
C THR A 337 14.70 17.92 -4.03
N SER A 338 14.35 18.21 -5.29
CA SER A 338 13.39 19.24 -5.65
C SER A 338 11.98 18.93 -5.15
N ALA A 339 11.51 17.68 -5.29
CA ALA A 339 10.20 17.26 -4.79
C ALA A 339 10.11 17.35 -3.26
N THR A 340 11.20 16.99 -2.57
CA THR A 340 11.33 17.13 -1.11
C THR A 340 11.26 18.59 -0.69
N ALA A 341 12.02 19.48 -1.37
CA ALA A 341 12.02 20.92 -1.10
C ALA A 341 10.64 21.55 -1.34
N ILE A 342 9.95 21.15 -2.40
CA ILE A 342 8.57 21.59 -2.69
C ILE A 342 7.63 21.16 -1.58
N SER A 343 7.73 19.90 -1.13
CA SER A 343 6.86 19.36 -0.09
C SER A 343 7.07 20.07 1.25
N ALA A 344 8.32 20.32 1.62
CA ALA A 344 8.67 21.12 2.79
C ALA A 344 8.15 22.56 2.69
N ALA A 345 8.30 23.20 1.52
CA ALA A 345 7.81 24.56 1.28
C ALA A 345 6.28 24.66 1.36
N LEU A 346 5.54 23.65 0.88
CA LEU A 346 4.08 23.59 1.01
C LEU A 346 3.66 23.35 2.47
N GLY A 347 4.33 22.44 3.19
CA GLY A 347 4.07 22.18 4.60
C GLY A 347 4.29 23.40 5.50
N ALA A 348 5.38 24.15 5.27
CA ALA A 348 5.73 25.35 6.04
C ALA A 348 4.67 26.46 6.00
N ARG A 349 3.83 26.52 4.94
CA ARG A 349 2.73 27.50 4.83
C ARG A 349 1.71 27.39 5.96
N THR A 350 1.57 26.21 6.56
CA THR A 350 0.64 25.99 7.69
C THR A 350 1.11 26.65 8.99
N GLY A 351 2.40 26.96 9.14
CA GLY A 351 2.98 27.60 10.32
C GLY A 351 3.01 29.13 10.27
N GLY A 352 2.31 29.78 9.32
CA GLY A 352 2.34 31.23 9.17
C GLY A 352 3.65 31.80 8.62
N ALA A 353 4.54 30.95 8.11
CA ALA A 353 5.74 31.37 7.40
C ALA A 353 5.35 31.95 6.03
N SER A 354 5.03 33.25 6.03
CA SER A 354 4.82 34.07 4.84
C SER A 354 6.14 34.33 4.12
N GLY A 355 6.69 33.30 3.48
CA GLY A 355 7.64 33.48 2.38
C GLY A 355 6.86 33.91 1.15
N ASP A 356 6.28 35.11 1.19
CA ASP A 356 5.50 35.70 0.12
C ASP A 356 6.44 35.99 -1.07
N ASP A 357 6.07 35.51 -2.26
CA ASP A 357 6.72 35.76 -3.56
C ASP A 357 8.14 35.25 -3.86
N VAL A 358 8.91 34.75 -2.88
CA VAL A 358 10.24 34.18 -3.17
C VAL A 358 10.09 32.85 -3.92
N ALA A 359 10.68 32.78 -5.12
CA ALA A 359 10.70 31.56 -5.90
C ALA A 359 11.61 30.51 -5.23
N LEU A 360 11.06 29.31 -5.01
CA LEU A 360 11.81 28.19 -4.43
C LEU A 360 12.91 27.75 -5.39
N SER A 361 14.17 27.92 -4.97
CA SER A 361 15.34 27.47 -5.74
C SER A 361 15.43 25.95 -5.75
N LEU A 362 15.29 25.35 -6.92
CA LEU A 362 15.45 23.91 -7.12
C LEU A 362 16.90 23.58 -7.50
N LEU A 363 17.37 22.42 -7.05
CA LEU A 363 18.76 22.00 -7.23
C LEU A 363 18.97 21.42 -8.64
N VAL A 364 19.93 21.98 -9.37
CA VAL A 364 20.46 21.39 -10.61
C VAL A 364 21.78 20.71 -10.26
N LYS A 365 21.91 19.44 -10.61
CA LYS A 365 23.14 18.66 -10.40
C LYS A 365 23.91 18.46 -11.70
N PRO A 366 25.25 18.40 -11.65
CA PRO A 366 26.05 17.95 -12.78
C PRO A 366 25.68 16.51 -13.12
N VAL A 367 25.76 16.18 -14.40
CA VAL A 367 25.61 14.80 -14.89
C VAL A 367 26.92 14.42 -15.55
N ASP A 368 27.57 13.41 -14.98
CA ASP A 368 28.83 12.94 -15.52
C ASP A 368 28.63 12.29 -16.89
N PRO A 369 29.57 12.52 -17.82
CA PRO A 369 29.60 11.80 -19.08
C PRO A 369 29.88 10.32 -18.83
N ALA A 370 29.25 9.44 -19.61
CA ALA A 370 29.49 8.00 -19.53
C ALA A 370 30.95 7.62 -19.85
N VAL A 371 31.65 8.47 -20.61
CA VAL A 371 33.10 8.39 -20.81
C VAL A 371 33.73 9.71 -20.38
N THR A 372 34.42 9.70 -19.24
CA THR A 372 35.10 10.88 -18.71
C THR A 372 36.43 11.15 -19.44
N THR A 373 36.94 12.37 -19.35
CA THR A 373 38.27 12.71 -19.88
C THR A 373 39.36 11.83 -19.28
N ALA A 374 39.28 11.51 -17.98
CA ALA A 374 40.24 10.65 -17.31
C ALA A 374 40.22 9.20 -17.86
N MET A 375 39.02 8.65 -18.11
CA MET A 375 38.88 7.34 -18.76
C MET A 375 39.47 7.37 -20.17
N ALA A 376 39.21 8.43 -20.93
CA ALA A 376 39.72 8.56 -22.28
C ALA A 376 41.25 8.65 -22.34
N GLU A 377 41.87 9.41 -21.43
CA GLU A 377 43.33 9.51 -21.32
C GLU A 377 43.97 8.18 -20.88
N ALA A 378 43.34 7.45 -19.96
CA ALA A 378 43.81 6.13 -19.54
C ALA A 378 43.75 5.09 -20.66
N ALA A 379 42.69 5.12 -21.48
CA ALA A 379 42.52 4.19 -22.60
C ALA A 379 43.44 4.52 -23.78
N LYS A 380 43.71 5.80 -24.04
CA LYS A 380 44.48 6.32 -25.20
C LYS A 380 45.73 5.50 -25.56
N PRO A 381 46.69 5.21 -24.66
CA PRO A 381 47.92 4.48 -25.01
C PRO A 381 47.68 3.01 -25.41
N HIS A 382 46.50 2.46 -25.12
CA HIS A 382 46.14 1.07 -25.39
C HIS A 382 45.14 0.89 -26.53
N MET A 383 44.58 1.98 -27.05
CA MET A 383 43.63 1.94 -28.15
C MET A 383 44.30 1.57 -29.48
N ARG A 384 43.71 0.60 -30.17
CA ARG A 384 44.07 0.15 -31.52
C ARG A 384 42.82 -0.18 -32.31
N VAL A 385 42.96 -0.30 -33.63
CA VAL A 385 41.89 -0.85 -34.47
C VAL A 385 41.65 -2.31 -34.07
N ILE A 386 40.46 -2.59 -33.53
CA ILE A 386 40.03 -3.93 -33.11
C ILE A 386 39.12 -4.59 -34.15
N GLY A 387 38.53 -3.81 -35.06
CA GLY A 387 37.78 -4.32 -36.20
C GLY A 387 37.67 -3.28 -37.29
N GLN A 388 37.65 -3.73 -38.54
CA GLN A 388 37.47 -2.86 -39.70
C GLN A 388 36.77 -3.58 -40.85
N TRP A 389 36.11 -2.80 -41.69
CA TRP A 389 35.57 -3.28 -42.97
C TRP A 389 35.43 -2.14 -43.96
N SER A 390 35.57 -2.46 -45.24
CA SER A 390 35.43 -1.53 -46.35
C SER A 390 34.45 -2.09 -47.38
N THR A 391 33.58 -1.25 -47.91
CA THR A 391 32.68 -1.58 -49.01
C THR A 391 32.94 -0.63 -50.16
N THR A 392 33.26 -1.19 -51.33
CA THR A 392 33.36 -0.46 -52.59
C THR A 392 31.99 -0.38 -53.25
N TYR A 393 31.65 0.78 -53.80
CA TYR A 393 30.39 0.99 -54.52
C TYR A 393 30.56 1.96 -55.70
N THR A 394 29.76 1.76 -56.74
CA THR A 394 29.68 2.67 -57.88
C THR A 394 28.98 3.96 -57.46
N VAL A 395 29.51 5.11 -57.88
CA VAL A 395 28.86 6.41 -57.65
C VAL A 395 27.88 6.65 -58.79
N TYR A 396 26.58 6.51 -58.52
CA TYR A 396 25.55 6.57 -59.55
C TYR A 396 24.21 7.12 -59.01
N ILE A 397 23.17 7.22 -59.83
CA ILE A 397 21.93 7.90 -59.46
C ILE A 397 21.19 7.21 -58.30
N GLU A 398 21.32 5.89 -58.17
CA GLU A 398 20.68 5.03 -57.16
C GLU A 398 21.26 5.21 -55.76
N ASN A 399 22.36 5.92 -55.59
CA ASN A 399 22.84 6.34 -54.27
C ASN A 399 23.00 7.85 -54.17
N TYR A 400 22.26 8.57 -55.02
CA TYR A 400 22.28 10.01 -55.14
C TYR A 400 23.70 10.54 -55.34
N TYR A 401 24.41 9.98 -56.33
CA TYR A 401 25.80 10.28 -56.63
C TYR A 401 26.72 10.09 -55.41
N GLY A 402 26.51 9.01 -54.67
CA GLY A 402 27.27 8.56 -53.51
C GLY A 402 26.89 9.25 -52.20
N LYS A 403 26.13 10.34 -52.23
CA LYS A 403 25.81 11.13 -51.04
C LYS A 403 25.01 10.34 -50.01
N ASN A 404 24.10 9.47 -50.44
CA ASN A 404 23.27 8.66 -49.54
C ASN A 404 24.09 7.61 -48.74
N ILE A 405 25.36 7.38 -49.10
CA ILE A 405 26.29 6.51 -48.37
C ILE A 405 27.34 7.34 -47.62
N GLN A 406 27.82 8.42 -48.24
CA GLN A 406 28.86 9.28 -47.67
C GLN A 406 28.38 10.05 -46.44
N ILE A 407 27.18 10.67 -46.52
CA ILE A 407 26.61 11.46 -45.43
C ILE A 407 26.43 10.61 -44.15
N PRO A 408 25.78 9.43 -44.17
CA PRO A 408 25.63 8.65 -42.96
C PRO A 408 26.97 8.12 -42.44
N THR A 409 27.93 7.83 -43.33
CA THR A 409 29.30 7.46 -42.92
C THR A 409 29.97 8.60 -42.13
N SER A 410 29.82 9.85 -42.59
CA SER A 410 30.33 11.03 -41.89
C SER A 410 29.57 11.34 -40.60
N GLN A 411 28.27 11.06 -40.51
CA GLN A 411 27.50 11.24 -39.27
C GLN A 411 27.93 10.27 -38.17
N ILE A 412 28.31 9.04 -38.55
CA ILE A 412 28.79 8.02 -37.61
C ILE A 412 30.26 8.27 -37.21
N ASP A 413 31.04 8.96 -38.05
CA ASP A 413 32.45 9.27 -37.75
C ASP A 413 32.59 10.05 -36.43
N GLY A 414 33.41 9.52 -35.51
CA GLY A 414 33.64 10.12 -34.20
C GLY A 414 32.72 9.61 -33.09
N THR A 415 31.79 8.69 -33.39
CA THR A 415 30.87 8.13 -32.40
C THR A 415 31.61 7.33 -31.33
N VAL A 416 31.37 7.66 -30.06
CA VAL A 416 31.89 6.93 -28.91
C VAL A 416 30.80 6.07 -28.30
N VAL A 417 31.06 4.77 -28.16
CA VAL A 417 30.14 3.83 -27.51
C VAL A 417 30.75 3.41 -26.18
N ALA A 418 30.17 3.88 -25.08
CA ALA A 418 30.62 3.56 -23.73
C ALA A 418 30.55 2.05 -23.45
N ALA A 419 31.29 1.57 -22.45
CA ALA A 419 31.20 0.18 -22.00
C ALA A 419 29.75 -0.17 -21.60
N GLY A 420 29.25 -1.30 -22.08
CA GLY A 420 27.87 -1.76 -21.91
C GLY A 420 26.82 -1.01 -22.75
N ALA A 421 27.18 0.07 -23.45
CA ALA A 421 26.23 0.84 -24.26
C ALA A 421 25.99 0.19 -25.64
N THR A 422 24.82 0.47 -26.22
CA THR A 422 24.42 -0.02 -27.54
C THR A 422 24.52 1.09 -28.58
N PHE A 423 25.22 0.81 -29.67
CA PHE A 423 25.11 1.57 -30.90
C PHE A 423 23.81 1.21 -31.61
N ASP A 424 23.11 2.24 -32.10
CA ASP A 424 21.84 2.17 -32.80
C ASP A 424 21.95 3.08 -34.03
N PHE A 425 21.73 2.51 -35.21
CA PHE A 425 22.01 3.21 -36.47
C PHE A 425 21.07 4.40 -36.64
N TRP A 426 19.78 4.21 -36.37
CA TRP A 426 18.77 5.27 -36.56
C TRP A 426 18.78 6.35 -35.46
N LYS A 427 19.34 6.07 -34.28
CA LYS A 427 19.65 7.13 -33.30
C LYS A 427 20.85 7.98 -33.66
N THR A 428 21.75 7.43 -34.48
CA THR A 428 23.01 8.11 -34.86
C THR A 428 22.86 8.86 -36.18
N VAL A 429 22.06 8.33 -37.10
CA VAL A 429 21.92 8.85 -38.46
C VAL A 429 20.57 9.55 -38.64
N VAL A 430 20.64 10.82 -39.04
CA VAL A 430 19.50 11.62 -39.47
C VAL A 430 19.48 11.71 -41.00
N VAL A 431 18.38 11.27 -41.62
CA VAL A 431 18.16 11.35 -43.07
C VAL A 431 17.26 12.54 -43.38
N SER A 432 17.75 13.49 -44.16
CA SER A 432 16.93 14.63 -44.64
C SER A 432 17.51 15.26 -45.91
N ALA A 433 16.64 15.84 -46.74
CA ALA A 433 17.08 16.60 -47.90
C ALA A 433 17.97 17.79 -47.52
N ALA A 434 17.72 18.42 -46.36
CA ALA A 434 18.52 19.53 -45.83
C ALA A 434 19.97 19.13 -45.50
N LEU A 435 20.21 17.86 -45.14
CA LEU A 435 21.55 17.31 -44.94
C LEU A 435 22.22 16.86 -46.26
N GLY A 436 21.54 17.02 -47.39
CA GLY A 436 22.07 16.70 -48.73
C GLY A 436 21.75 15.29 -49.23
N TYR A 437 20.88 14.55 -48.54
CA TYR A 437 20.33 13.29 -49.06
C TYR A 437 19.41 13.56 -50.24
N GLY A 438 19.27 12.58 -51.12
CA GLY A 438 18.33 12.65 -52.23
C GLY A 438 17.74 11.30 -52.61
N PRO A 439 16.93 11.28 -53.68
CA PRO A 439 16.33 10.04 -54.18
C PRO A 439 17.41 9.03 -54.57
N GLY A 440 17.20 7.77 -54.23
CA GLY A 440 18.05 6.66 -54.61
C GLY A 440 17.30 5.34 -54.60
N GLY A 441 18.05 4.28 -54.85
CA GLY A 441 17.60 2.90 -54.94
C GLY A 441 17.07 2.37 -53.62
N GLU A 442 15.85 1.83 -53.66
CA GLU A 442 15.27 1.03 -52.59
C GLU A 442 14.73 -0.28 -53.13
N ILE A 443 14.42 -1.21 -52.23
CA ILE A 443 13.78 -2.48 -52.57
C ILE A 443 12.38 -2.46 -51.97
N VAL A 444 11.35 -2.46 -52.81
CA VAL A 444 9.93 -2.45 -52.38
C VAL A 444 9.28 -3.71 -52.93
N ASN A 445 8.70 -4.53 -52.05
CA ASN A 445 8.01 -5.78 -52.41
C ASN A 445 8.85 -6.71 -53.31
N GLY A 446 10.17 -6.71 -53.12
CA GLY A 446 11.09 -7.54 -53.90
C GLY A 446 11.55 -6.95 -55.24
N HIS A 447 11.13 -5.72 -55.55
CA HIS A 447 11.49 -4.99 -56.77
C HIS A 447 12.42 -3.82 -56.49
N SER A 448 13.34 -3.54 -57.42
CA SER A 448 14.31 -2.46 -57.36
C SER A 448 13.70 -1.14 -57.85
N HIS A 449 13.55 -0.18 -56.96
CA HIS A 449 13.09 1.18 -57.28
C HIS A 449 14.26 2.15 -57.26
N LEU A 450 14.88 2.37 -58.43
CA LEU A 450 16.17 3.07 -58.60
C LEU A 450 16.22 4.51 -58.04
N THR A 451 15.08 5.18 -57.90
CA THR A 451 14.96 6.53 -57.31
C THR A 451 13.77 6.66 -56.36
N GLY A 452 13.37 5.55 -55.72
CA GLY A 452 12.13 5.44 -54.95
C GLY A 452 12.16 6.15 -53.59
N ALA A 453 13.32 6.18 -52.91
CA ALA A 453 13.41 6.68 -51.54
C ALA A 453 14.47 7.77 -51.34
N LEU A 454 14.14 8.73 -50.47
CA LEU A 454 15.11 9.63 -49.87
C LEU A 454 16.11 8.80 -49.04
N GLY A 455 17.39 8.86 -49.38
CA GLY A 455 18.40 8.04 -48.71
C GLY A 455 18.58 6.63 -49.30
N GLY A 456 17.98 6.31 -50.45
CA GLY A 456 18.21 5.04 -51.13
C GLY A 456 19.71 4.74 -51.33
N GLY A 457 20.12 3.50 -51.05
CA GLY A 457 21.53 3.06 -50.99
C GLY A 457 22.21 3.13 -49.61
N ILE A 458 21.57 3.73 -48.60
CA ILE A 458 22.08 3.89 -47.22
C ILE A 458 22.48 2.57 -46.54
N CYS A 459 21.86 1.45 -46.93
CA CYS A 459 22.17 0.11 -46.41
C CYS A 459 23.63 -0.32 -46.62
N SER A 460 24.35 0.32 -47.55
CA SER A 460 25.79 0.13 -47.73
C SER A 460 26.57 0.60 -46.51
N CYS A 461 26.15 1.71 -45.91
CA CYS A 461 26.74 2.26 -44.70
C CYS A 461 26.51 1.30 -43.51
N SER A 462 25.26 0.89 -43.26
CA SER A 462 24.92 -0.04 -42.16
C SER A 462 25.61 -1.40 -42.32
N THR A 463 25.64 -1.96 -43.53
CA THR A 463 26.33 -3.23 -43.81
C THR A 463 27.83 -3.13 -43.59
N THR A 464 28.44 -1.99 -43.95
CA THR A 464 29.87 -1.76 -43.73
C THR A 464 30.18 -1.70 -42.23
N LEU A 465 29.40 -0.94 -41.46
CA LEU A 465 29.59 -0.84 -40.02
C LEU A 465 29.32 -2.17 -39.31
N PHE A 466 28.25 -2.88 -39.69
CA PHE A 466 27.95 -4.21 -39.18
C PHE A 466 29.15 -5.15 -39.31
N ASN A 467 29.78 -5.18 -40.48
CA ASN A 467 30.93 -6.04 -40.73
C ASN A 467 32.19 -5.63 -39.96
N ALA A 468 32.39 -4.33 -39.71
CA ALA A 468 33.47 -3.83 -38.85
C ALA A 468 33.23 -4.22 -37.37
N ALA A 469 32.00 -4.05 -36.87
CA ALA A 469 31.58 -4.41 -35.50
C ALA A 469 31.64 -5.91 -35.25
N LEU A 470 31.19 -6.71 -36.21
CA LEU A 470 31.27 -8.16 -36.19
C LEU A 470 32.73 -8.64 -36.10
N ARG A 471 33.63 -8.02 -36.85
CA ARG A 471 35.08 -8.34 -36.85
C ARG A 471 35.81 -7.82 -35.61
N ALA A 472 35.27 -6.78 -34.96
CA ALA A 472 35.71 -6.36 -33.63
C ALA A 472 35.27 -7.33 -32.51
N GLY A 473 34.43 -8.31 -32.82
CA GLY A 473 33.92 -9.28 -31.85
C GLY A 473 32.96 -8.65 -30.84
N LEU A 474 32.25 -7.59 -31.24
CA LEU A 474 31.23 -6.95 -30.43
C LEU A 474 29.95 -7.77 -30.40
N LYS A 475 29.13 -7.58 -29.37
CA LYS A 475 27.84 -8.25 -29.24
C LYS A 475 26.83 -7.65 -30.21
N MET A 476 26.66 -8.29 -31.37
CA MET A 476 25.67 -7.85 -32.37
C MET A 476 24.23 -8.00 -31.87
N GLY A 477 23.41 -6.97 -32.14
CA GLY A 477 21.99 -6.89 -31.81
C GLY A 477 21.10 -7.22 -33.02
N GLN A 478 20.29 -6.24 -33.41
CA GLN A 478 19.39 -6.31 -34.57
C GLN A 478 20.19 -6.35 -35.87
N ARG A 479 19.77 -7.23 -36.77
CA ARG A 479 20.31 -7.39 -38.12
C ARG A 479 19.27 -8.07 -38.98
N THR A 480 19.06 -7.53 -40.17
CA THR A 480 18.20 -8.11 -41.22
C THR A 480 18.99 -8.13 -42.53
N ASN A 481 18.90 -9.22 -43.31
CA ASN A 481 19.48 -9.26 -44.65
C ASN A 481 18.59 -8.51 -45.65
N HIS A 482 19.16 -8.12 -46.79
CA HIS A 482 18.42 -7.64 -47.94
C HIS A 482 17.55 -8.74 -48.54
N TYR A 483 16.49 -8.35 -49.22
CA TYR A 483 15.57 -9.26 -49.90
C TYR A 483 16.27 -10.17 -50.93
N TYR A 484 17.20 -9.60 -51.71
CA TYR A 484 18.08 -10.33 -52.63
C TYR A 484 19.54 -10.03 -52.32
N TYR A 485 20.45 -10.91 -52.73
CA TYR A 485 21.87 -10.73 -52.47
C TYR A 485 22.46 -9.61 -53.32
N ILE A 486 23.26 -8.75 -52.69
CA ILE A 486 24.02 -7.67 -53.35
C ILE A 486 25.50 -8.06 -53.30
N ASP A 487 26.11 -8.19 -54.48
CA ASP A 487 27.42 -8.80 -54.72
C ASP A 487 28.60 -8.11 -54.02
N ARG A 488 28.48 -6.82 -53.69
CA ARG A 488 29.51 -6.06 -52.96
C ARG A 488 29.65 -6.42 -51.47
N TYR A 489 28.78 -7.27 -50.92
CA TYR A 489 28.82 -7.67 -49.51
C TYR A 489 29.31 -9.11 -49.33
N PRO A 490 29.89 -9.50 -48.19
CA PRO A 490 30.13 -10.91 -47.91
C PRO A 490 28.81 -11.67 -47.84
N VAL A 491 28.73 -12.81 -48.52
CA VAL A 491 27.55 -13.68 -48.55
C VAL A 491 27.07 -13.99 -47.13
N GLY A 492 25.81 -13.67 -46.83
CA GLY A 492 25.18 -13.93 -45.53
C GLY A 492 25.48 -12.91 -44.42
N LEU A 493 26.31 -11.89 -44.66
CA LEU A 493 26.73 -10.88 -43.67
C LEU A 493 26.38 -9.44 -44.07
N ASP A 494 25.28 -9.26 -44.77
CA ASP A 494 24.69 -7.96 -45.05
C ASP A 494 23.75 -7.51 -43.92
N ALA A 495 23.57 -6.20 -43.73
CA ALA A 495 22.68 -5.66 -42.70
C ALA A 495 21.93 -4.44 -43.27
N THR A 496 20.72 -4.68 -43.78
CA THR A 496 19.87 -3.61 -44.28
C THR A 496 19.27 -2.80 -43.13
N VAL A 497 18.93 -1.55 -43.42
CA VAL A 497 18.23 -0.63 -42.51
C VAL A 497 17.11 0.05 -43.28
N TYR A 498 15.98 0.25 -42.61
CA TYR A 498 14.80 0.90 -43.16
C TYR A 498 14.02 1.57 -42.02
N MET A 499 13.45 2.75 -42.26
CA MET A 499 12.55 3.39 -41.32
C MET A 499 11.46 4.14 -42.08
N ASP A 500 10.22 3.86 -41.75
CA ASP A 500 9.06 4.68 -42.12
C ASP A 500 8.21 4.98 -40.87
N GLN A 501 7.02 5.53 -41.05
CA GLN A 501 6.13 5.87 -39.94
C GLN A 501 5.50 4.65 -39.23
N TRP A 502 5.65 3.43 -39.77
CA TRP A 502 5.00 2.21 -39.26
C TRP A 502 5.99 1.11 -38.84
N SER A 503 7.20 1.11 -39.39
CA SER A 503 8.17 0.02 -39.31
C SER A 503 9.60 0.57 -39.23
N THR A 504 10.44 -0.14 -38.49
CA THR A 504 11.87 0.14 -38.41
C THR A 504 12.65 -1.17 -38.48
N VAL A 505 13.51 -1.27 -39.47
CA VAL A 505 14.58 -2.26 -39.58
C VAL A 505 15.87 -1.54 -39.24
N ASP A 506 16.54 -1.99 -38.18
CA ASP A 506 17.72 -1.32 -37.63
C ASP A 506 18.92 -2.28 -37.59
N MET A 507 20.11 -1.70 -37.43
CA MET A 507 21.37 -2.39 -37.20
C MET A 507 21.98 -1.90 -35.89
N THR A 508 22.05 -2.79 -34.90
CA THR A 508 22.54 -2.46 -33.56
C THR A 508 23.63 -3.39 -33.10
N PHE A 509 24.50 -2.90 -32.21
CA PHE A 509 25.46 -3.72 -31.49
C PHE A 509 25.79 -3.11 -30.13
N THR A 510 26.12 -3.94 -29.15
CA THR A 510 26.53 -3.51 -27.81
C THR A 510 28.03 -3.60 -27.67
N ASN A 511 28.64 -2.54 -27.11
CA ASN A 511 30.01 -2.60 -26.63
C ASN A 511 30.05 -3.42 -25.32
N ASP A 512 30.30 -4.71 -25.45
CA ASP A 512 30.46 -5.64 -24.32
C ASP A 512 31.92 -5.74 -23.83
N MET A 513 32.76 -4.77 -24.17
CA MET A 513 34.12 -4.61 -23.65
C MET A 513 34.12 -3.76 -22.37
N ALA A 514 35.25 -3.77 -21.64
CA ALA A 514 35.41 -3.00 -20.41
C ALA A 514 35.59 -1.49 -20.65
N ASP A 515 36.21 -1.13 -21.78
CA ASP A 515 36.48 0.26 -22.17
C ASP A 515 35.53 0.73 -23.27
N ALA A 516 35.39 2.05 -23.38
CA ALA A 516 34.67 2.67 -24.49
C ALA A 516 35.39 2.46 -25.83
N ILE A 517 34.62 2.40 -26.91
CA ILE A 517 35.12 2.29 -28.28
C ILE A 517 34.84 3.56 -29.07
N LEU A 518 35.69 3.84 -30.06
CA LEU A 518 35.53 4.92 -31.02
C LEU A 518 35.29 4.34 -32.41
N ILE A 519 34.22 4.80 -33.07
CA ILE A 519 33.92 4.47 -34.46
C ILE A 519 34.47 5.59 -35.34
N ARG A 520 35.33 5.22 -36.30
CA ARG A 520 35.79 6.11 -37.36
C ARG A 520 35.15 5.72 -38.69
N GLY A 521 34.44 6.65 -39.31
CA GLY A 521 33.85 6.54 -40.64
C GLY A 521 34.70 7.28 -41.66
N ILE A 522 35.13 6.61 -42.73
CA ILE A 522 36.05 7.15 -43.73
C ILE A 522 35.44 6.97 -45.11
N ASN A 523 35.31 8.07 -45.85
CA ASN A 523 34.89 8.08 -47.25
C ASN A 523 36.11 8.31 -48.15
N THR A 524 36.36 7.41 -49.10
CA THR A 524 37.38 7.57 -50.14
C THR A 524 36.71 7.61 -51.50
N VAL A 525 36.80 8.74 -52.20
CA VAL A 525 36.06 8.99 -53.45
C VAL A 525 37.01 8.97 -54.64
N HIS A 526 36.63 8.24 -55.69
CA HIS A 526 37.33 8.17 -56.97
C HIS A 526 36.38 8.54 -58.11
N PRO A 527 36.89 8.80 -59.33
CA PRO A 527 36.03 8.98 -60.49
C PRO A 527 35.20 7.72 -60.78
N GLY A 528 33.88 7.82 -60.63
CA GLY A 528 32.91 6.75 -60.92
C GLY A 528 32.65 5.72 -59.80
N TRP A 529 33.46 5.71 -58.74
CA TRP A 529 33.31 4.77 -57.63
C TRP A 529 33.87 5.34 -56.32
N ALA A 530 33.48 4.76 -55.19
CA ALA A 530 33.93 5.18 -53.87
C ALA A 530 34.01 3.99 -52.91
N VAL A 531 34.68 4.21 -51.78
CA VAL A 531 34.83 3.24 -50.69
C VAL A 531 34.36 3.88 -49.39
N ALA A 532 33.42 3.23 -48.72
CA ALA A 532 33.08 3.52 -47.33
C ALA A 532 33.86 2.54 -46.44
N THR A 533 34.57 3.06 -45.43
CA THR A 533 35.33 2.24 -44.47
C THR A 533 34.93 2.61 -43.06
N PHE A 534 34.68 1.60 -42.22
CA PHE A 534 34.57 1.77 -40.78
C PHE A 534 35.74 1.10 -40.08
N LYS A 535 36.34 1.82 -39.13
CA LYS A 535 37.33 1.32 -38.19
C LYS A 535 36.81 1.50 -36.77
N ILE A 536 36.91 0.45 -35.97
CA ILE A 536 36.53 0.48 -34.56
C ILE A 536 37.82 0.45 -33.76
N PHE A 537 38.05 1.52 -33.00
CA PHE A 537 39.15 1.63 -32.07
C PHE A 537 38.69 1.25 -30.68
N GLY A 538 39.48 0.43 -29.98
CA GLY A 538 39.20 0.02 -28.62
C GLY A 538 40.45 -0.53 -27.93
N VAL A 539 40.35 -0.73 -26.63
CA VAL A 539 41.38 -1.44 -25.85
C VAL A 539 41.15 -2.94 -26.04
N ALA A 540 42.00 -3.60 -26.82
CA ALA A 540 41.81 -5.04 -27.07
C ALA A 540 41.99 -5.85 -25.77
N ASP A 541 41.04 -6.74 -25.48
CA ASP A 541 41.04 -7.65 -24.34
C ASP A 541 41.57 -9.05 -24.70
N GLY A 542 42.20 -9.18 -25.88
CA GLY A 542 42.71 -10.44 -26.42
C GLY A 542 41.65 -11.34 -27.04
N ARG A 543 40.40 -10.88 -27.20
CA ARG A 543 39.38 -11.66 -27.91
C ARG A 543 39.76 -11.90 -29.38
N THR A 544 39.33 -13.03 -29.91
CA THR A 544 39.51 -13.41 -31.33
C THR A 544 38.17 -13.73 -31.97
N VAL A 545 38.06 -13.44 -33.28
CA VAL A 545 36.85 -13.70 -34.07
C VAL A 545 37.17 -14.69 -35.17
N SER A 546 36.38 -15.76 -35.25
CA SER A 546 36.39 -16.72 -36.36
C SER A 546 35.06 -16.64 -37.10
N ILE A 547 35.12 -16.45 -38.41
CA ILE A 547 33.95 -16.40 -39.31
C ILE A 547 34.04 -17.60 -40.25
N SER A 548 33.02 -18.46 -40.25
CA SER A 548 32.98 -19.62 -41.15
C SER A 548 32.82 -19.19 -42.60
N ALA A 549 33.19 -20.07 -43.54
CA ALA A 549 32.67 -19.96 -44.91
C ALA A 549 31.13 -20.02 -44.89
N PRO A 550 30.44 -19.33 -45.80
CA PRO A 550 28.99 -19.41 -45.93
C PRO A 550 28.59 -20.83 -46.39
N THR A 551 27.64 -21.43 -45.68
CA THR A 551 26.95 -22.62 -46.18
C THR A 551 25.78 -22.16 -47.02
N ILE A 552 25.76 -22.49 -48.31
CA ILE A 552 24.70 -22.10 -49.25
C ILE A 552 23.80 -23.32 -49.52
N LYS A 553 22.47 -23.13 -49.44
CA LYS A 553 21.47 -24.14 -49.84
C LYS A 553 20.34 -23.50 -50.65
N ASN A 554 19.47 -24.34 -51.21
CA ASN A 554 18.24 -23.92 -51.89
C ASN A 554 18.49 -22.91 -53.01
N ARG A 555 19.58 -23.10 -53.74
CA ARG A 555 19.96 -22.19 -54.81
C ARG A 555 18.99 -22.29 -55.99
N ILE A 556 18.48 -21.13 -56.40
CA ILE A 556 17.61 -20.92 -57.55
C ILE A 556 18.30 -19.89 -58.43
N ASP A 557 18.80 -20.32 -59.58
CA ASP A 557 19.36 -19.41 -60.56
C ASP A 557 18.23 -18.63 -61.27
N PRO A 558 18.45 -17.35 -61.59
CA PRO A 558 17.44 -16.54 -62.26
C PRO A 558 17.21 -17.07 -63.67
N HIS A 559 15.94 -17.16 -64.08
CA HIS A 559 15.59 -17.56 -65.44
C HIS A 559 15.29 -16.32 -66.28
N CYS A 560 15.88 -16.26 -67.47
CA CYS A 560 15.57 -15.22 -68.45
C CYS A 560 14.25 -15.56 -69.17
N CYS A 561 13.41 -14.60 -69.54
CA CYS A 561 13.34 -13.19 -69.14
C CYS A 561 11.86 -12.83 -68.97
N VAL A 562 11.53 -11.99 -67.99
CA VAL A 562 10.16 -11.51 -67.76
C VAL A 562 9.94 -10.24 -68.58
N TYR A 563 8.88 -10.21 -69.38
CA TYR A 563 8.50 -9.02 -70.17
C TYR A 563 7.19 -8.45 -69.66
N GLU A 564 7.18 -7.15 -69.41
CA GLU A 564 6.00 -6.38 -68.98
C GLU A 564 5.68 -5.32 -70.03
N ASP A 565 4.48 -5.36 -70.59
CA ASP A 565 4.07 -4.39 -71.60
C ASP A 565 3.78 -3.01 -70.96
N THR A 566 4.27 -1.93 -71.58
CA THR A 566 4.04 -0.56 -71.14
C THR A 566 3.79 0.39 -72.31
N SER A 567 2.90 1.37 -72.12
CA SER A 567 2.71 2.51 -73.02
C SER A 567 3.66 3.68 -72.74
N SER A 568 4.46 3.61 -71.66
CA SER A 568 5.44 4.65 -71.32
C SER A 568 6.69 4.63 -72.21
N LEU A 569 6.83 3.60 -73.06
CA LEU A 569 7.96 3.40 -73.97
C LEU A 569 7.47 3.31 -75.42
N PRO A 570 8.20 3.88 -76.40
CA PRO A 570 7.85 3.75 -77.81
C PRO A 570 7.72 2.29 -78.25
N LYS A 571 6.77 2.01 -79.14
CA LYS A 571 6.54 0.67 -79.65
C LYS A 571 7.82 0.02 -80.19
N GLY A 572 8.14 -1.17 -79.71
CA GLY A 572 9.32 -1.94 -80.12
C GLY A 572 10.61 -1.64 -79.35
N THR A 573 10.58 -0.73 -78.38
CA THR A 573 11.70 -0.51 -77.46
C THR A 573 11.58 -1.40 -76.22
N THR A 574 12.71 -1.69 -75.56
CA THR A 574 12.73 -2.38 -74.27
C THR A 574 13.63 -1.65 -73.28
N GLN A 575 13.27 -1.69 -72.00
CA GLN A 575 14.07 -1.15 -70.90
C GLN A 575 14.14 -2.20 -69.79
N GLN A 576 15.34 -2.59 -69.39
CA GLN A 576 15.51 -3.49 -68.25
C GLN A 576 15.23 -2.73 -66.94
N THR A 577 14.37 -3.29 -66.10
CA THR A 577 13.98 -2.71 -64.80
C THR A 577 14.49 -3.53 -63.62
N GLU A 578 14.73 -4.83 -63.80
CA GLU A 578 15.34 -5.70 -62.79
C GLU A 578 16.57 -6.42 -63.34
N TYR A 579 17.60 -6.51 -62.51
CA TYR A 579 18.83 -7.23 -62.82
C TYR A 579 18.83 -8.61 -62.16
N PRO A 580 19.36 -9.64 -62.84
CA PRO A 580 19.26 -11.01 -62.36
C PRO A 580 20.07 -11.21 -61.07
N ALA A 581 19.45 -11.78 -60.04
CA ALA A 581 20.11 -12.19 -58.81
C ALA A 581 19.67 -13.62 -58.45
N ALA A 582 20.64 -14.49 -58.16
CA ALA A 582 20.34 -15.85 -57.71
C ALA A 582 19.71 -15.83 -56.31
N GLY A 583 18.64 -16.60 -56.14
CA GLY A 583 18.03 -16.85 -54.84
C GLY A 583 18.72 -18.01 -54.13
N TYR A 584 18.90 -17.92 -52.82
CA TYR A 584 19.46 -19.00 -51.99
C TYR A 584 19.38 -18.65 -50.50
N ASP A 585 19.54 -19.67 -49.67
CA ASP A 585 19.72 -19.52 -48.23
C ASP A 585 21.21 -19.61 -47.86
N SER A 586 21.65 -18.73 -46.97
CA SER A 586 23.03 -18.71 -46.45
C SER A 586 23.06 -18.79 -44.93
N TRP A 587 24.01 -19.58 -44.41
CA TRP A 587 24.37 -19.61 -42.98
C TRP A 587 25.85 -19.30 -42.80
N VAL A 588 26.15 -18.29 -41.99
CA VAL A 588 27.53 -17.94 -41.58
C VAL A 588 27.63 -17.99 -40.07
N THR A 589 28.52 -18.82 -39.54
CA THR A 589 28.74 -18.91 -38.09
C THR A 589 29.92 -18.04 -37.69
N VAL A 590 29.69 -17.15 -36.73
CA VAL A 590 30.71 -16.29 -36.12
C VAL A 590 30.92 -16.74 -34.69
N THR A 591 32.16 -17.05 -34.34
CA THR A 591 32.57 -17.43 -32.99
C THR A 591 33.56 -16.41 -32.46
N VAL A 592 33.25 -15.82 -31.32
CA VAL A 592 34.12 -14.92 -30.57
C VAL A 592 34.66 -15.67 -29.36
N ARG A 593 35.97 -15.68 -29.17
CA ARG A 593 36.64 -16.33 -28.04
C ARG A 593 37.44 -15.32 -27.24
N LYS A 594 37.58 -15.53 -25.94
CA LYS A 594 38.54 -14.80 -25.09
C LYS A 594 39.97 -15.20 -25.42
N ALA A 595 40.93 -14.50 -24.81
CA ALA A 595 42.35 -14.83 -24.90
C ALA A 595 42.70 -16.25 -24.43
N ASP A 596 41.95 -16.80 -23.45
CA ASP A 596 42.11 -18.16 -22.92
C ASP A 596 41.47 -19.26 -23.80
N GLY A 597 40.86 -18.89 -24.92
CA GLY A 597 40.18 -19.79 -25.86
C GLY A 597 38.73 -20.11 -25.52
N SER A 598 38.23 -19.69 -24.34
CA SER A 598 36.82 -19.86 -23.96
C SER A 598 35.91 -19.07 -24.90
N VAL A 599 34.74 -19.62 -25.22
CA VAL A 599 33.77 -18.98 -26.13
C VAL A 599 33.03 -17.87 -25.38
N ILE A 600 33.08 -16.65 -25.90
CA ILE A 600 32.24 -15.53 -25.46
C ILE A 600 30.85 -15.68 -26.08
N ASN A 601 30.81 -15.89 -27.40
CA ASN A 601 29.58 -16.00 -28.16
C ASN A 601 29.81 -16.79 -29.44
N THR A 602 28.84 -17.62 -29.82
CA THR A 602 28.76 -18.23 -31.15
C THR A 602 27.37 -17.93 -31.71
N ARG A 603 27.32 -17.27 -32.87
CA ARG A 603 26.07 -16.92 -33.55
C ARG A 603 26.12 -17.34 -35.00
N THR A 604 25.10 -18.06 -35.44
CA THR A 604 24.89 -18.37 -36.86
C THR A 604 23.92 -17.35 -37.46
N TYR A 605 24.38 -16.61 -38.45
CA TYR A 605 23.60 -15.66 -39.23
C TYR A 605 22.95 -16.39 -40.38
N TYR A 606 21.63 -16.48 -40.35
CA TYR A 606 20.81 -16.94 -41.47
C TYR A 606 20.42 -15.76 -42.37
N SER A 607 20.49 -15.96 -43.68
CA SER A 607 19.97 -15.01 -44.67
C SER A 607 19.21 -15.76 -45.74
N HIS A 608 17.99 -15.31 -46.03
CA HIS A 608 17.19 -15.77 -47.15
C HIS A 608 17.25 -14.73 -48.27
N TYR A 609 17.82 -15.07 -49.41
CA TYR A 609 17.82 -14.24 -50.60
C TYR A 609 16.85 -14.80 -51.62
N ALA A 610 15.88 -13.99 -52.03
CA ALA A 610 14.96 -14.34 -53.11
C ALA A 610 15.67 -14.25 -54.47
N VAL A 611 15.21 -15.08 -55.41
CA VAL A 611 15.63 -14.98 -56.82
C VAL A 611 15.00 -13.74 -57.44
N VAL A 612 15.79 -12.98 -58.18
CA VAL A 612 15.31 -11.86 -59.01
C VAL A 612 15.54 -12.26 -60.45
N ASN A 613 14.46 -12.44 -61.20
CA ASN A 613 14.53 -12.67 -62.63
C ASN A 613 14.73 -11.32 -63.35
N PRO A 614 15.46 -11.29 -64.47
CA PRO A 614 15.60 -10.06 -65.23
C PRO A 614 14.25 -9.70 -65.85
N THR A 615 13.78 -8.47 -65.55
CA THR A 615 12.51 -7.92 -66.05
C THR A 615 12.77 -6.81 -67.05
N PHE A 616 12.04 -6.84 -68.16
CA PHE A 616 12.11 -5.86 -69.24
C PHE A 616 10.74 -5.25 -69.49
N LEU A 617 10.63 -3.93 -69.38
CA LEU A 617 9.50 -3.19 -69.92
C LEU A 617 9.56 -3.21 -71.45
N ARG A 618 8.49 -3.61 -72.12
CA ARG A 618 8.34 -3.64 -73.58
C ARG A 618 7.35 -2.57 -74.03
N GLY A 619 7.81 -1.64 -74.85
CA GLY A 619 6.98 -0.55 -75.36
C GLY A 619 5.92 -1.05 -76.33
N THR A 620 4.66 -0.73 -76.05
CA THR A 620 3.52 -1.04 -76.93
C THR A 620 3.07 0.15 -77.79
N GLY A 621 3.57 1.36 -77.50
CA GLY A 621 3.19 2.60 -78.17
C GLY A 621 2.17 3.40 -77.38
#